data_AF-A0A2K3P3Y1-F1
#
_entry.id   AF-A0A2K3P3Y1-F1
#
_cell.length_a   1.000
_cell.length_b   1.000
_cell.length_c   1.000
_cell.angle_alpha   90.00
_cell.angle_beta   90.00
_cell.angle_gamma   90.00
#
_symmetry.space_group_name_H-M   'P 1'
#
loop_
_entity.id
_entity.type
_entity.pdbx_description
1 polymer ?
#
loop_
_entity_poly.entity_id
_entity_poly.type
_entity_poly.pdbx_seq_one_letter_code
_entity_poly.pdbx_strand_id
1 'polypeptide(L)'
;RIVVLVFVFLVIGVIVWILVLNWHRVELTVSIIGVASDALSWNMGLFGVLPCLTVGLVVYYVPIVVFLVFAKYNGKVVPKKLHSEYDCVWKEDSWVPAYFALAILTMLWSAAAMVEAQVYVISGTIARWYFSKDFETPTKTIRTSLRNAFGPSSGTICLSGLLIFVVRLVRSVVDNARQEGAPGLVNIVLRCCVNALLTAVDFLNKFTINFAAITGEAYCTSSRMTYELLRRNLLSAVFVETISSRLLVGIVFVLSAIYTIVACVILKAATNLGSDAYFVAAIAWLLLIIVLGYLVHVLDNVIDTIYVCYAIDRDRGEVCKQDVHEVYVHLPISRSLRQSNITRTLGV
;
A
#
# COMPACT_ATOMS: atom_id res chain seq x y z
N ARG A 1 8.16 -10.13 -34.82
CA ARG A 1 9.25 -10.72 -34.00
C ARG A 1 10.42 -9.76 -33.85
N ILE A 2 11.03 -9.27 -34.94
CA ILE A 2 12.16 -8.30 -34.88
C ILE A 2 11.77 -6.98 -34.18
N VAL A 3 10.62 -6.40 -34.52
CA VAL A 3 10.12 -5.16 -33.89
C VAL A 3 9.90 -5.29 -32.38
N VAL A 4 9.39 -6.45 -31.93
CA VAL A 4 9.18 -6.74 -30.51
C VAL A 4 10.51 -6.89 -29.77
N LEU A 5 11.50 -7.56 -30.39
CA LEU A 5 12.84 -7.68 -29.81
C LEU A 5 13.54 -6.33 -29.72
N VAL A 6 13.47 -5.51 -30.78
CA VAL A 6 14.04 -4.15 -30.77
C VAL A 6 13.38 -3.29 -29.69
N PHE A 7 12.05 -3.33 -29.55
CA PHE A 7 11.33 -2.62 -28.50
C PHE A 7 11.77 -3.05 -27.09
N VAL A 8 11.89 -4.37 -26.85
CA VAL A 8 12.37 -4.90 -25.56
C VAL A 8 13.81 -4.47 -25.26
N PHE A 9 14.72 -4.55 -26.24
CA PHE A 9 16.10 -4.09 -26.07
C PHE A 9 16.18 -2.59 -25.80
N LEU A 10 15.34 -1.78 -26.44
CA LEU A 10 15.27 -0.34 -26.22
C LEU A 10 14.76 -0.02 -24.80
N VAL A 11 13.72 -0.73 -24.34
CA VAL A 11 13.22 -0.61 -22.96
C VAL A 11 14.28 -1.00 -21.94
N ILE A 12 14.98 -2.13 -22.14
CA ILE A 12 16.09 -2.55 -21.28
C ILE A 12 17.21 -1.50 -21.29
N GLY A 13 17.59 -0.99 -22.46
CA GLY A 13 18.62 0.04 -22.60
C GLY A 13 18.26 1.32 -21.85
N VAL A 14 17.01 1.78 -21.93
CA VAL A 14 16.51 2.95 -21.19
C VAL A 14 16.51 2.70 -19.69
N ILE A 15 16.09 1.51 -19.23
CA ILE A 15 16.11 1.15 -17.81
C ILE A 15 17.55 1.14 -17.28
N VAL A 16 18.47 0.48 -17.98
CA VAL A 16 19.89 0.42 -17.60
C VAL A 16 20.50 1.81 -17.61
N TRP A 17 20.20 2.65 -18.60
CA TRP A 17 20.66 4.03 -18.66
C TRP A 17 20.18 4.85 -17.45
N ILE A 18 18.90 4.73 -17.08
CA ILE A 18 18.33 5.40 -15.91
C ILE A 18 19.01 4.92 -14.61
N LEU A 19 19.26 3.62 -14.50
CA LEU A 19 19.94 3.02 -13.33
C LEU A 19 21.39 3.51 -13.21
N VAL A 20 22.13 3.57 -14.33
CA VAL A 20 23.52 4.04 -14.36
C VAL A 20 23.61 5.53 -14.02
N LEU A 21 22.72 6.36 -14.59
CA LEU A 21 22.69 7.80 -14.26
C LEU A 21 22.39 8.08 -12.79
N ASN A 22 21.61 7.21 -12.14
CA ASN A 22 21.20 7.36 -10.75
C ASN A 22 21.90 6.38 -9.80
N TRP A 23 23.08 5.86 -10.15
CA TRP A 23 23.76 4.77 -9.43
C TRP A 23 23.87 5.01 -7.91
N HIS A 24 24.26 6.22 -7.51
CA HIS A 24 24.37 6.58 -6.10
C HIS A 24 23.03 6.48 -5.33
N ARG A 25 21.90 6.81 -5.98
CA ARG A 25 20.57 6.68 -5.38
C ARG A 25 20.12 5.22 -5.30
N VAL A 26 20.51 4.41 -6.28
CA VAL A 26 20.23 2.98 -6.31
C VAL A 26 21.00 2.27 -5.20
N GLU A 27 22.29 2.56 -5.02
CA GLU A 27 23.13 2.01 -3.95
C GLU A 27 22.57 2.28 -2.55
N LEU A 28 22.15 3.52 -2.30
CA LEU A 28 21.49 3.88 -1.05
C LEU A 28 20.20 3.07 -0.85
N THR A 29 19.39 2.92 -1.89
CA THR A 29 18.11 2.21 -1.80
C THR A 29 18.31 0.70 -1.61
N VAL A 30 19.32 0.10 -2.24
CA VAL A 30 19.69 -1.30 -2.03
C VAL A 30 20.11 -1.52 -0.57
N SER A 31 20.84 -0.58 0.02
CA SER A 31 21.22 -0.62 1.43
C SER A 31 19.99 -0.52 2.35
N ILE A 32 19.05 0.39 2.04
CA ILE A 32 17.75 0.52 2.75
C ILE A 32 16.95 -0.79 2.66
N ILE A 33 16.86 -1.38 1.47
CA ILE A 33 16.20 -2.67 1.24
C ILE A 33 16.89 -3.79 2.02
N GLY A 34 18.22 -3.79 2.09
CA GLY A 34 18.99 -4.76 2.87
C GLY A 34 18.62 -4.74 4.35
N VAL A 35 18.58 -3.54 4.95
CA VAL A 35 18.17 -3.35 6.35
C VAL A 35 16.70 -3.75 6.57
N ALA A 36 15.81 -3.40 5.64
CA ALA A 36 14.41 -3.78 5.72
C ALA A 36 14.21 -5.31 5.58
N SER A 37 14.98 -5.96 4.71
CA SER A 37 14.95 -7.42 4.55
C SER A 37 15.50 -8.13 5.77
N ASP A 38 16.54 -7.60 6.42
CA ASP A 38 17.03 -8.13 7.69
C ASP A 38 15.93 -8.07 8.75
N ALA A 39 15.34 -6.89 8.98
CA ALA A 39 14.23 -6.71 9.92
C ALA A 39 13.03 -7.65 9.65
N LEU A 40 12.72 -7.88 8.37
CA LEU A 40 11.65 -8.79 7.95
C LEU A 40 12.03 -10.27 8.14
N SER A 41 13.30 -10.64 7.97
CA SER A 41 13.80 -12.01 8.18
C SER A 41 13.71 -12.43 9.65
N TRP A 42 13.84 -11.48 10.59
CA TRP A 42 13.57 -11.73 12.01
C TRP A 42 12.08 -11.95 12.30
N ASN A 43 11.19 -11.45 11.44
CA ASN A 43 9.75 -11.44 11.65
C ASN A 43 8.97 -12.18 10.54
N MET A 44 9.47 -13.32 10.07
CA MET A 44 8.85 -14.10 8.98
C MET A 44 7.38 -14.49 9.24
N GLY A 45 6.95 -14.53 10.50
CA GLY A 45 5.54 -14.76 10.86
C GLY A 45 4.57 -13.76 10.22
N LEU A 46 5.03 -12.56 9.87
CA LEU A 46 4.23 -11.56 9.13
C LEU A 46 3.70 -12.13 7.80
N PHE A 47 4.48 -12.95 7.09
CA PHE A 47 4.05 -13.50 5.81
C PHE A 47 2.84 -14.43 5.92
N GLY A 48 2.65 -15.10 7.07
CA GLY A 48 1.46 -15.90 7.34
C GLY A 48 0.31 -15.11 7.95
N VAL A 49 0.61 -14.16 8.84
CA VAL A 49 -0.42 -13.40 9.57
C VAL A 49 -1.22 -12.48 8.65
N LEU A 50 -0.58 -11.76 7.73
CA LEU A 50 -1.26 -10.82 6.85
C LEU A 50 -2.29 -11.50 5.91
N PRO A 51 -2.00 -12.63 5.22
CA PRO A 51 -3.01 -13.32 4.43
C PRO A 51 -4.10 -13.93 5.32
N CYS A 52 -3.78 -14.38 6.54
CA CYS A 52 -4.80 -14.80 7.49
C CYS A 52 -5.79 -13.66 7.82
N LEU A 53 -5.32 -12.41 7.95
CA LEU A 53 -6.20 -11.25 8.11
C LEU A 53 -7.08 -11.03 6.87
N THR A 54 -6.53 -11.16 5.67
CA THR A 54 -7.30 -11.08 4.42
C THR A 54 -8.37 -12.18 4.34
N VAL A 55 -8.03 -13.43 4.71
CA VAL A 55 -9.00 -14.54 4.75
C VAL A 55 -10.09 -14.24 5.79
N GLY A 56 -9.72 -13.69 6.96
CA GLY A 56 -10.69 -13.24 7.97
C GLY A 56 -11.68 -12.21 7.42
N LEU A 57 -11.22 -11.25 6.61
CA LEU A 57 -12.07 -10.28 5.94
C LEU A 57 -13.04 -10.96 4.94
N VAL A 58 -12.57 -11.93 4.17
CA VAL A 58 -13.41 -12.69 3.23
C VAL A 58 -14.50 -13.45 3.99
N VAL A 59 -14.16 -14.09 5.12
CA VAL A 59 -15.14 -14.76 6.00
C VAL A 59 -16.17 -13.77 6.53
N TYR A 60 -15.73 -12.56 6.93
CA TYR A 60 -16.61 -11.49 7.36
C TYR A 60 -17.61 -11.05 6.27
N TYR A 61 -17.26 -11.14 4.98
CA TYR A 61 -18.17 -10.80 3.88
C TYR A 61 -19.24 -11.85 3.58
N VAL A 62 -19.01 -13.11 3.94
CA VAL A 62 -19.98 -14.21 3.70
C VAL A 62 -21.39 -13.86 4.18
N PRO A 63 -21.63 -13.48 5.46
CA PRO A 63 -22.97 -13.14 5.93
C PRO A 63 -23.58 -11.92 5.21
N ILE A 64 -22.77 -10.93 4.83
CA ILE A 64 -23.24 -9.73 4.11
C ILE A 64 -23.75 -10.13 2.72
N VAL A 65 -22.99 -10.93 1.99
CA VAL A 65 -23.36 -11.41 0.65
C VAL A 65 -24.60 -12.31 0.73
N VAL A 66 -24.65 -13.21 1.71
CA VAL A 66 -25.83 -14.06 1.94
C VAL A 66 -27.08 -13.21 2.16
N PHE A 67 -27.00 -12.18 3.02
CA PHE A 67 -28.14 -11.31 3.29
C PHE A 67 -28.52 -10.47 2.06
N LEU A 68 -27.56 -10.01 1.24
CA LEU A 68 -27.85 -9.32 -0.03
C LEU A 68 -28.65 -10.18 -1.00
N VAL A 69 -28.30 -11.46 -1.09
CA VAL A 69 -29.04 -12.44 -1.91
C VAL A 69 -30.46 -12.60 -1.37
N PHE A 70 -30.63 -12.77 -0.05
CA PHE A 70 -31.97 -12.86 0.56
C PHE A 70 -32.80 -11.58 0.41
N ALA A 71 -32.18 -10.41 0.51
CA ALA A 71 -32.87 -9.13 0.34
C ALA A 71 -33.50 -9.00 -1.06
N LYS A 72 -32.88 -9.54 -2.10
CA LYS A 72 -33.43 -9.55 -3.48
C LYS A 72 -34.74 -10.32 -3.61
N TYR A 73 -34.92 -11.35 -2.79
CA TYR A 73 -36.16 -12.14 -2.74
C TYR A 73 -37.29 -11.44 -1.96
N ASN A 74 -37.04 -10.26 -1.36
CA ASN A 74 -38.09 -9.44 -0.76
C ASN A 74 -38.65 -8.47 -1.79
N GLY A 75 -39.83 -8.80 -2.29
CA GLY A 75 -40.50 -8.02 -3.30
C GLY A 75 -41.86 -8.61 -3.67
N LYS A 76 -42.51 -7.99 -4.64
CA LYS A 76 -43.80 -8.42 -5.16
C LYS A 76 -43.78 -8.42 -6.67
N VAL A 77 -44.52 -9.34 -7.28
CA VAL A 77 -44.74 -9.37 -8.73
C VAL A 77 -45.72 -8.24 -9.06
N VAL A 78 -45.31 -7.33 -9.92
CA VAL A 78 -46.15 -6.21 -10.38
C VAL A 78 -46.29 -6.25 -11.91
N PRO A 79 -47.48 -5.96 -12.45
CA PRO A 79 -47.68 -5.88 -13.89
C PRO A 79 -47.00 -4.62 -14.44
N LYS A 80 -46.18 -4.78 -15.47
CA LYS A 80 -45.52 -3.70 -16.22
C LYS A 80 -46.03 -3.71 -17.66
N LYS A 81 -46.63 -2.60 -18.10
CA LYS A 81 -47.17 -2.47 -19.46
C LYS A 81 -46.03 -2.17 -20.45
N LEU A 82 -45.87 -2.99 -21.48
CA LEU A 82 -44.91 -2.78 -22.56
C LEU A 82 -45.64 -2.91 -23.91
N HIS A 83 -45.65 -1.83 -24.71
CA HIS A 83 -46.12 -1.85 -26.11
C HIS A 83 -47.48 -2.56 -26.35
N SER A 84 -48.43 -2.39 -25.41
CA SER A 84 -49.81 -2.94 -25.42
C SER A 84 -50.01 -4.31 -24.77
N GLU A 85 -48.95 -4.95 -24.27
CA GLU A 85 -48.99 -6.22 -23.53
C GLU A 85 -48.59 -6.00 -22.06
N TYR A 86 -49.15 -6.80 -21.14
CA TYR A 86 -48.79 -6.75 -19.72
C TYR A 86 -47.80 -7.87 -19.41
N ASP A 87 -46.59 -7.50 -18.98
CA ASP A 87 -45.59 -8.45 -18.51
C ASP A 87 -45.48 -8.40 -16.99
N CYS A 88 -45.19 -9.53 -16.35
CA CYS A 88 -45.05 -9.62 -14.90
C CYS A 88 -43.58 -9.44 -14.51
N VAL A 89 -43.24 -8.31 -13.88
CA VAL A 89 -41.87 -8.01 -13.48
C VAL A 89 -41.73 -8.08 -11.96
N TRP A 90 -40.65 -8.70 -11.50
CA TRP A 90 -40.28 -8.70 -10.09
C TRP A 90 -39.89 -7.27 -9.66
N LYS A 91 -40.61 -6.72 -8.68
CA LYS A 91 -40.29 -5.43 -8.08
C LYS A 91 -39.88 -5.64 -6.63
N GLU A 92 -38.62 -5.35 -6.35
CA GLU A 92 -38.03 -5.38 -5.01
C GLU A 92 -38.68 -4.31 -4.12
N ASP A 93 -38.68 -4.56 -2.81
CA ASP A 93 -39.16 -3.59 -1.83
C ASP A 93 -38.26 -2.34 -1.78
N SER A 94 -38.84 -1.20 -1.42
CA SER A 94 -38.15 0.10 -1.48
C SER A 94 -36.88 0.21 -0.61
N TRP A 95 -36.73 -0.64 0.41
CA TRP A 95 -35.57 -0.65 1.30
C TRP A 95 -34.39 -1.43 0.71
N VAL A 96 -34.63 -2.33 -0.26
CA VAL A 96 -33.62 -3.23 -0.83
C VAL A 96 -32.48 -2.43 -1.51
N PRO A 97 -32.74 -1.43 -2.37
CA PRO A 97 -31.66 -0.65 -2.98
C PRO A 97 -30.81 0.12 -1.97
N ALA A 98 -31.43 0.67 -0.92
CA ALA A 98 -30.72 1.38 0.15
C ALA A 98 -29.81 0.43 0.95
N TYR A 99 -30.32 -0.77 1.25
CA TYR A 99 -29.52 -1.82 1.90
C TYR A 99 -28.32 -2.24 1.04
N PHE A 100 -28.52 -2.43 -0.27
CA PHE A 100 -27.43 -2.75 -1.20
C PHE A 100 -26.33 -1.69 -1.19
N ALA A 101 -26.71 -0.41 -1.25
CA ALA A 101 -25.76 0.70 -1.18
C ALA A 101 -24.96 0.68 0.13
N LEU A 102 -25.64 0.53 1.28
CA LEU A 102 -24.98 0.48 2.59
C LEU A 102 -24.07 -0.74 2.74
N ALA A 103 -24.48 -1.91 2.25
CA ALA A 103 -23.67 -3.12 2.31
C ALA A 103 -22.40 -2.98 1.47
N ILE A 104 -22.51 -2.45 0.24
CA ILE A 104 -21.35 -2.21 -0.63
C ILE A 104 -20.41 -1.17 0.00
N LEU A 105 -20.95 -0.07 0.52
CA LEU A 105 -20.15 0.95 1.22
C LEU A 105 -19.41 0.36 2.42
N THR A 106 -20.10 -0.47 3.22
CA THR A 106 -19.51 -1.13 4.40
C THR A 106 -18.41 -2.10 3.99
N MET A 107 -18.62 -2.91 2.95
CA MET A 107 -17.60 -3.82 2.42
C MET A 107 -16.38 -3.03 1.94
N LEU A 108 -16.56 -2.00 1.10
CA LEU A 108 -15.44 -1.19 0.61
C LEU A 108 -14.68 -0.49 1.73
N TRP A 109 -15.38 0.07 2.72
CA TRP A 109 -14.75 0.68 3.89
C TRP A 109 -13.97 -0.34 4.72
N SER A 110 -14.56 -1.50 5.02
CA SER A 110 -13.89 -2.54 5.80
C SER A 110 -12.68 -3.13 5.07
N ALA A 111 -12.69 -3.18 3.74
CA ALA A 111 -11.51 -3.52 2.94
C ALA A 111 -10.38 -2.49 3.14
N ALA A 112 -10.70 -1.20 3.08
CA ALA A 112 -9.72 -0.14 3.33
C ALA A 112 -9.19 -0.21 4.78
N ALA A 113 -10.07 -0.41 5.77
CA ALA A 113 -9.66 -0.58 7.16
C ALA A 113 -8.78 -1.81 7.38
N MET A 114 -9.00 -2.91 6.64
CA MET A 114 -8.15 -4.10 6.73
C MET A 114 -6.75 -3.87 6.16
N VAL A 115 -6.62 -3.10 5.07
CA VAL A 115 -5.31 -2.69 4.54
C VAL A 115 -4.57 -1.86 5.59
N GLU A 116 -5.23 -0.88 6.22
CA GLU A 116 -4.62 -0.10 7.29
C GLU A 116 -4.28 -0.94 8.53
N ALA A 117 -5.09 -1.97 8.84
CA ALA A 117 -4.79 -2.91 9.92
C ALA A 117 -3.52 -3.72 9.63
N GLN A 118 -3.32 -4.16 8.38
CA GLN A 118 -2.12 -4.85 7.95
C GLN A 118 -0.89 -3.96 8.10
N VAL A 119 -0.96 -2.71 7.63
CA VAL A 119 0.11 -1.72 7.81
C VAL A 119 0.39 -1.53 9.30
N TYR A 120 -0.63 -1.30 10.13
CA TYR A 120 -0.47 -1.14 11.58
C TYR A 120 0.25 -2.34 12.23
N VAL A 121 -0.10 -3.57 11.85
CA VAL A 121 0.52 -4.79 12.40
C VAL A 121 1.99 -4.91 11.96
N ILE A 122 2.31 -4.61 10.70
CA ILE A 122 3.69 -4.55 10.20
C ILE A 122 4.45 -3.50 11.01
N SER A 123 3.92 -2.28 11.07
CA SER A 123 4.59 -1.13 11.67
C SER A 123 4.84 -1.33 13.17
N GLY A 124 3.85 -1.84 13.90
CA GLY A 124 4.00 -2.14 15.32
C GLY A 124 4.95 -3.31 15.61
N THR A 125 5.13 -4.23 14.67
CA THR A 125 6.07 -5.36 14.81
C THR A 125 7.51 -4.91 14.56
N ILE A 126 7.73 -4.15 13.48
CA ILE A 126 9.04 -3.61 13.13
C ILE A 126 9.50 -2.56 14.15
N ALA A 127 8.59 -1.72 14.66
CA ALA A 127 8.91 -0.76 15.71
C ALA A 127 9.49 -1.41 16.97
N ARG A 128 8.91 -2.53 17.39
CA ARG A 128 9.42 -3.31 18.52
C ARG A 128 10.78 -3.92 18.23
N TRP A 129 11.00 -4.46 17.02
CA TRP A 129 12.33 -4.92 16.61
C TRP A 129 13.38 -3.79 16.60
N TYR A 130 12.96 -2.58 16.20
CA TYR A 130 13.83 -1.41 16.13
C TYR A 130 14.20 -0.86 17.53
N PHE A 131 13.19 -0.65 18.40
CA PHE A 131 13.38 0.00 19.70
C PHE A 131 13.68 -0.97 20.85
N SER A 132 13.50 -2.29 20.68
CA SER A 132 13.81 -3.24 21.75
C SER A 132 15.32 -3.43 21.90
N LYS A 133 15.79 -3.31 23.14
CA LYS A 133 17.17 -3.62 23.54
C LYS A 133 17.38 -5.12 23.77
N ASP A 134 16.31 -5.83 24.15
CA ASP A 134 16.31 -7.27 24.41
C ASP A 134 15.65 -8.03 23.25
N PHE A 135 16.08 -9.28 23.01
CA PHE A 135 15.49 -10.14 21.99
C PHE A 135 14.07 -10.59 22.43
N GLU A 136 13.05 -9.79 22.10
CA GLU A 136 11.67 -10.28 22.16
C GLU A 136 11.45 -11.35 21.09
N THR A 137 10.76 -12.43 21.45
CA THR A 137 10.44 -13.48 20.48
C THR A 137 9.51 -12.93 19.39
N PRO A 138 9.78 -13.20 18.09
CA PRO A 138 8.99 -12.64 16.99
C PRO A 138 7.49 -12.90 17.11
N THR A 139 7.11 -14.06 17.66
CA THR A 139 5.72 -14.45 17.89
C THR A 139 5.02 -13.58 18.92
N LYS A 140 5.72 -13.20 20.01
CA LYS A 140 5.19 -12.31 21.05
C LYS A 140 4.99 -10.89 20.49
N THR A 141 5.93 -10.42 19.70
CA THR A 141 5.89 -9.13 19.03
C THR A 141 4.65 -9.02 18.12
N ILE A 142 4.47 -9.98 17.21
CA ILE A 142 3.35 -9.99 16.26
C ILE A 142 2.02 -10.12 16.99
N ARG A 143 1.92 -11.02 18.00
CA ARG A 143 0.70 -11.19 18.80
C ARG A 143 0.32 -9.91 19.53
N THR A 144 1.30 -9.17 20.06
CA THR A 144 1.05 -7.91 20.75
C THR A 144 0.59 -6.83 19.78
N SER A 145 1.22 -6.73 18.61
CA SER A 145 0.78 -5.83 17.53
C SER A 145 -0.67 -6.12 17.08
N LEU A 146 -1.02 -7.40 16.90
CA LEU A 146 -2.39 -7.82 16.58
C LEU A 146 -3.39 -7.46 17.69
N ARG A 147 -3.04 -7.73 18.95
CA ARG A 147 -3.90 -7.38 20.09
C ARG A 147 -4.13 -5.87 20.18
N ASN A 148 -3.12 -5.07 19.88
CA ASN A 148 -3.24 -3.62 19.87
C ASN A 148 -4.11 -3.13 18.71
N ALA A 149 -3.92 -3.71 17.51
CA ALA A 149 -4.69 -3.39 16.31
C ALA A 149 -6.19 -3.64 16.50
N PHE A 150 -6.57 -4.81 17.01
CA PHE A 150 -7.98 -5.17 17.22
C PHE A 150 -8.54 -4.80 18.60
N GLY A 151 -7.72 -4.21 19.46
CA GLY A 151 -8.12 -3.75 20.79
C GLY A 151 -8.12 -2.22 20.86
N PRO A 152 -7.17 -1.61 21.60
CA PRO A 152 -7.16 -0.18 21.89
C PRO A 152 -7.07 0.72 20.64
N SER A 153 -6.39 0.28 19.58
CA SER A 153 -6.14 1.10 18.40
C SER A 153 -7.09 0.79 17.23
N SER A 154 -8.10 -0.06 17.44
CA SER A 154 -9.08 -0.43 16.42
C SER A 154 -9.83 0.79 15.87
N GLY A 155 -10.22 1.73 16.73
CA GLY A 155 -10.86 2.99 16.33
C GLY A 155 -9.98 3.85 15.42
N THR A 156 -8.67 3.95 15.72
CA THR A 156 -7.69 4.68 14.90
C THR A 156 -7.56 4.07 13.51
N ILE A 157 -7.50 2.73 13.42
CA ILE A 157 -7.40 1.99 12.15
C ILE A 157 -8.69 2.16 11.34
N CYS A 158 -9.86 2.00 11.97
CA CYS A 158 -11.16 2.17 11.32
C CYS A 158 -11.34 3.60 10.78
N LEU A 159 -10.95 4.62 11.53
CA LEU A 159 -11.02 6.03 11.11
C LEU A 159 -10.07 6.30 9.93
N SER A 160 -8.85 5.76 9.98
CA SER A 160 -7.90 5.88 8.88
C SER A 160 -8.40 5.20 7.61
N GLY A 161 -8.93 3.98 7.73
CA GLY A 161 -9.55 3.26 6.62
C GLY A 161 -10.76 4.01 6.03
N LEU A 162 -11.56 4.67 6.89
CA LEU A 162 -12.65 5.53 6.44
C LEU A 162 -12.14 6.73 5.64
N LEU A 163 -11.07 7.37 6.11
CA LEU A 163 -10.49 8.53 5.45
C LEU A 163 -9.92 8.18 4.08
N ILE A 164 -9.17 7.07 3.96
CA ILE A 164 -8.71 6.57 2.66
C ILE A 164 -9.90 6.23 1.75
N PHE A 165 -10.92 5.55 2.30
CA PHE A 165 -12.11 5.18 1.54
C PHE A 165 -12.80 6.43 0.97
N VAL A 166 -13.04 7.45 1.78
CA VAL A 166 -13.62 8.73 1.35
C VAL A 166 -12.74 9.42 0.32
N VAL A 167 -11.42 9.48 0.55
CA VAL A 167 -10.47 10.07 -0.42
C VAL A 167 -10.56 9.37 -1.77
N ARG A 168 -10.58 8.04 -1.81
CA ARG A 168 -10.71 7.25 -3.05
C ARG A 168 -12.06 7.44 -3.72
N LEU A 169 -13.14 7.51 -2.95
CA LEU A 169 -14.48 7.79 -3.46
C LEU A 169 -14.54 9.17 -4.13
N VAL A 170 -14.03 10.21 -3.47
CA VAL A 170 -13.98 11.57 -4.01
C VAL A 170 -13.12 11.62 -5.28
N ARG A 171 -11.94 10.97 -5.30
CA ARG A 171 -11.12 10.86 -6.52
C ARG A 171 -11.90 10.24 -7.67
N SER A 172 -12.58 9.11 -7.42
CA SER A 172 -13.37 8.43 -8.45
C SER A 172 -14.49 9.31 -9.00
N VAL A 173 -15.18 10.07 -8.15
CA VAL A 173 -16.24 11.00 -8.59
C VAL A 173 -15.67 12.15 -9.43
N VAL A 174 -14.56 12.75 -8.98
CA VAL A 174 -13.88 13.85 -9.69
C VAL A 174 -13.35 13.38 -11.06
N ASP A 175 -12.83 12.17 -11.12
CA ASP A 175 -12.30 11.57 -12.35
C ASP A 175 -13.42 11.13 -13.31
N ASN A 176 -14.56 10.63 -12.81
CA ASN A 176 -15.70 10.26 -13.64
C ASN A 176 -16.42 11.49 -14.23
N ALA A 177 -16.45 12.61 -13.50
CA ALA A 177 -16.94 13.91 -14.00
C ALA A 177 -16.10 14.48 -15.17
N ARG A 178 -15.06 13.77 -15.63
CA ARG A 178 -14.29 14.03 -16.86
C ARG A 178 -15.06 13.71 -18.13
N GLN A 179 -16.00 12.76 -18.11
CA GLN A 179 -16.59 12.22 -19.34
C GLN A 179 -17.78 13.04 -19.87
N GLU A 180 -18.40 13.89 -19.05
CA GLU A 180 -19.71 14.50 -19.37
C GLU A 180 -19.68 16.02 -19.66
N GLY A 181 -18.53 16.71 -19.58
CA GLY A 181 -18.49 18.18 -19.74
C GLY A 181 -17.26 18.72 -20.48
N ALA A 182 -17.45 19.74 -21.31
CA ALA A 182 -16.36 20.48 -21.96
C ALA A 182 -15.42 21.08 -20.90
N PRO A 183 -14.10 20.79 -20.94
CA PRO A 183 -13.20 21.22 -19.87
C PRO A 183 -12.84 22.70 -20.02
N GLY A 184 -13.51 23.56 -19.26
CA GLY A 184 -13.03 24.92 -19.02
C GLY A 184 -11.75 24.91 -18.19
N LEU A 185 -10.85 25.88 -18.42
CA LEU A 185 -9.56 26.03 -17.72
C LEU A 185 -9.72 25.97 -16.19
N VAL A 186 -10.77 26.61 -15.66
CA VAL A 186 -11.10 26.63 -14.22
C VAL A 186 -11.38 25.22 -13.67
N ASN A 187 -12.04 24.36 -14.45
CA ASN A 187 -12.34 22.99 -14.03
C ASN A 187 -11.06 22.14 -13.97
N ILE A 188 -10.12 22.36 -14.90
CA ILE A 188 -8.81 21.68 -14.89
C ILE A 188 -7.99 22.09 -13.66
N VAL A 189 -7.91 23.41 -13.37
CA VAL A 189 -7.15 23.92 -12.22
C VAL A 189 -7.75 23.41 -10.90
N LEU A 190 -9.07 23.50 -10.73
CA LEU A 190 -9.74 23.02 -9.53
C LEU A 190 -9.52 21.52 -9.31
N ARG A 191 -9.59 20.70 -10.38
CA ARG A 191 -9.29 19.26 -10.32
C ARG A 191 -7.85 18.98 -9.91
N CYS A 192 -6.89 19.72 -10.49
CA CYS A 192 -5.49 19.59 -10.10
C CYS A 192 -5.31 19.89 -8.61
N CYS A 193 -5.92 20.96 -8.11
CA CYS A 193 -5.88 21.33 -6.70
C CYS A 193 -6.53 20.25 -5.81
N VAL A 194 -7.70 19.74 -6.17
CA VAL A 194 -8.40 18.68 -5.43
C VAL A 194 -7.57 17.40 -5.42
N ASN A 195 -7.04 16.97 -6.56
CA ASN A 195 -6.23 15.76 -6.62
C ASN A 195 -4.90 15.90 -5.84
N ALA A 196 -4.28 17.07 -5.89
CA ALA A 196 -3.09 17.36 -5.09
C ALA A 196 -3.40 17.32 -3.58
N LEU A 197 -4.51 17.92 -3.14
CA LEU A 197 -4.96 17.87 -1.75
C LEU A 197 -5.25 16.43 -1.31
N LEU A 198 -5.98 15.67 -2.13
CA LEU A 198 -6.30 14.27 -1.83
C LEU A 198 -5.02 13.43 -1.75
N THR A 199 -4.05 13.66 -2.63
CA THR A 199 -2.74 12.99 -2.58
C THR A 199 -1.97 13.34 -1.31
N ALA A 200 -1.98 14.61 -0.89
CA ALA A 200 -1.34 15.03 0.36
C ALA A 200 -1.99 14.39 1.60
N VAL A 201 -3.32 14.27 1.62
CA VAL A 201 -4.05 13.61 2.71
C VAL A 201 -3.73 12.11 2.77
N ASP A 202 -3.67 11.44 1.63
CA ASP A 202 -3.35 10.01 1.51
C ASP A 202 -1.91 9.73 1.98
N PHE A 203 -0.96 10.54 1.53
CA PHE A 203 0.43 10.50 1.98
C PHE A 203 0.55 10.73 3.49
N LEU A 204 -0.12 11.75 4.04
CA LEU A 204 -0.14 12.00 5.47
C LEU A 204 -0.75 10.83 6.25
N ASN A 205 -1.85 10.25 5.76
CA ASN A 205 -2.52 9.13 6.41
C ASN A 205 -1.63 7.89 6.47
N LYS A 206 -0.91 7.56 5.38
CA LYS A 206 0.05 6.45 5.32
C LYS A 206 1.06 6.51 6.47
N PHE A 207 1.71 7.66 6.65
CA PHE A 207 2.66 7.86 7.76
C PHE A 207 1.99 7.98 9.13
N THR A 208 0.74 8.44 9.19
CA THR A 208 -0.02 8.55 10.44
C THR A 208 -0.29 7.18 11.04
N ILE A 209 -0.66 6.18 10.24
CA ILE A 209 -0.87 4.81 10.74
C ILE A 209 0.43 4.18 11.21
N ASN A 210 1.54 4.40 10.50
CA ASN A 210 2.87 3.96 10.95
C ASN A 210 3.21 4.55 12.32
N PHE A 211 2.99 5.86 12.49
CA PHE A 211 3.24 6.54 13.75
C PHE A 211 2.33 6.04 14.88
N ALA A 212 1.03 5.87 14.60
CA ALA A 212 0.06 5.35 15.57
C ALA A 212 0.38 3.92 16.01
N ALA A 213 0.98 3.11 15.13
CA ALA A 213 1.44 1.76 15.47
C ALA A 213 2.66 1.75 16.40
N ILE A 214 3.54 2.75 16.25
CA ILE A 214 4.74 2.91 17.09
C ILE A 214 4.38 3.45 18.47
N THR A 215 3.55 4.49 18.53
CA THR A 215 3.25 5.20 19.79
C THR A 215 2.02 4.66 20.53
N GLY A 216 1.09 4.03 19.81
CA GLY A 216 -0.19 3.59 20.38
C GLY A 216 -1.18 4.73 20.61
N GLU A 217 -0.90 5.94 20.10
CA GLU A 217 -1.73 7.14 20.29
C GLU A 217 -2.99 7.16 19.41
N ALA A 218 -3.94 8.02 19.76
CA ALA A 218 -5.13 8.27 18.95
C ALA A 218 -4.77 8.87 17.57
N TYR A 219 -5.68 8.72 16.59
CA TYR A 219 -5.46 9.19 15.21
C TYR A 219 -5.07 10.67 15.12
N CYS A 220 -5.80 11.57 15.78
CA CYS A 220 -5.55 13.01 15.70
C CYS A 220 -4.20 13.43 16.31
N THR A 221 -3.79 12.77 17.40
CA THR A 221 -2.49 13.01 18.01
C THR A 221 -1.38 12.51 17.08
N SER A 222 -1.54 11.30 16.54
CA SER A 222 -0.59 10.71 15.60
C SER A 222 -0.46 11.53 14.33
N SER A 223 -1.56 12.03 13.76
CA SER A 223 -1.53 12.82 12.52
C SER A 223 -0.84 14.16 12.71
N ARG A 224 -1.03 14.81 13.88
CA ARG A 224 -0.31 16.03 14.23
C ARG A 224 1.19 15.79 14.35
N MET A 225 1.60 14.73 15.05
CA MET A 225 3.02 14.37 15.20
C MET A 225 3.64 14.02 13.84
N THR A 226 2.95 13.24 13.02
CA THR A 226 3.36 12.92 11.66
C THR A 226 3.49 14.17 10.79
N TYR A 227 2.54 15.10 10.87
CA TYR A 227 2.62 16.37 10.13
C TYR A 227 3.85 17.19 10.54
N GLU A 228 4.14 17.30 11.83
CA GLU A 228 5.32 18.01 12.33
C GLU A 228 6.64 17.35 11.86
N LEU A 229 6.69 16.03 11.88
CA LEU A 229 7.83 15.24 11.38
C LEU A 229 8.02 15.41 9.88
N LEU A 230 6.96 15.25 9.09
CA LEU A 230 6.97 15.44 7.65
C LEU A 230 7.33 16.88 7.29
N ARG A 231 6.82 17.89 7.99
CA ARG A 231 7.20 19.29 7.73
C ARG A 231 8.70 19.54 7.87
N ARG A 232 9.37 18.85 8.80
CA ARG A 232 10.83 18.96 9.01
C ARG A 232 11.61 18.13 7.99
N ASN A 233 11.06 16.98 7.58
CA ASN A 233 11.80 15.93 6.86
C ASN A 233 11.18 15.51 5.53
N LEU A 234 10.31 16.33 4.94
CA LEU A 234 9.46 15.98 3.80
C LEU A 234 10.26 15.41 2.62
N LEU A 235 11.37 16.06 2.27
CA LEU A 235 12.20 15.62 1.13
C LEU A 235 12.76 14.22 1.34
N SER A 236 13.15 13.89 2.57
CA SER A 236 13.68 12.58 2.91
C SER A 236 12.58 11.52 2.89
N ALA A 237 11.40 11.83 3.43
CA ALA A 237 10.23 10.93 3.41
C ALA A 237 9.77 10.62 1.99
N VAL A 238 9.57 11.67 1.17
CA VAL A 238 9.17 11.56 -0.23
C VAL A 238 10.23 10.82 -1.05
N PHE A 239 11.51 11.06 -0.77
CA PHE A 239 12.62 10.37 -1.44
C PHE A 239 12.59 8.86 -1.16
N VAL A 240 12.49 8.48 0.12
CA VAL A 240 12.43 7.06 0.53
C VAL A 240 11.22 6.41 -0.11
N GLU A 241 10.02 6.97 0.04
CA GLU A 241 8.80 6.40 -0.53
C GLU A 241 8.90 6.27 -2.05
N THR A 242 9.24 7.36 -2.74
CA THR A 242 9.21 7.38 -4.21
C THR A 242 10.25 6.44 -4.80
N ILE A 243 11.46 6.38 -4.24
CA ILE A 243 12.56 5.64 -4.87
C ILE A 243 12.54 4.17 -4.46
N SER A 244 12.25 3.86 -3.18
CA SER A 244 12.13 2.46 -2.74
C SER A 244 11.00 1.76 -3.48
N SER A 245 9.81 2.35 -3.52
CA SER A 245 8.66 1.78 -4.22
C SER A 245 8.93 1.57 -5.73
N ARG A 246 9.53 2.56 -6.40
CA ARG A 246 9.85 2.46 -7.84
C ARG A 246 10.92 1.41 -8.13
N LEU A 247 11.95 1.31 -7.29
CA LEU A 247 12.99 0.30 -7.45
C LEU A 247 12.47 -1.10 -7.16
N LEU A 248 11.64 -1.28 -6.13
CA LEU A 248 11.00 -2.57 -5.85
C LEU A 248 10.11 -3.03 -7.01
N VAL A 249 9.29 -2.14 -7.59
CA VAL A 249 8.52 -2.44 -8.80
C VAL A 249 9.43 -2.82 -9.97
N GLY A 250 10.56 -2.12 -10.13
CA GLY A 250 11.58 -2.44 -11.12
C GLY A 250 12.18 -3.85 -10.94
N ILE A 251 12.49 -4.23 -9.70
CA ILE A 251 13.01 -5.56 -9.35
C ILE A 251 11.98 -6.65 -9.70
N VAL A 252 10.71 -6.46 -9.34
CA VAL A 252 9.64 -7.41 -9.69
C VAL A 252 9.49 -7.55 -11.20
N PHE A 253 9.53 -6.44 -11.92
CA PHE A 253 9.46 -6.45 -13.38
C PHE A 253 10.61 -7.26 -14.00
N VAL A 254 11.85 -7.02 -13.55
CA VAL A 254 13.03 -7.76 -14.05
C VAL A 254 12.97 -9.24 -13.69
N LEU A 255 12.66 -9.58 -12.43
CA LEU A 255 12.57 -10.97 -11.98
C LEU A 255 11.46 -11.73 -12.70
N SER A 256 10.30 -11.10 -12.87
CA SER A 256 9.18 -11.71 -13.60
C SER A 256 9.54 -11.95 -15.07
N ALA A 257 10.22 -11.01 -15.73
CA ALA A 257 10.67 -11.17 -17.11
C ALA A 257 11.69 -12.32 -17.27
N ILE A 258 12.69 -12.39 -16.38
CA ILE A 258 13.68 -13.48 -16.36
C ILE A 258 12.96 -14.81 -16.17
N TYR A 259 12.04 -14.89 -15.21
CA TYR A 259 11.28 -16.10 -14.96
C TYR A 259 10.44 -16.52 -16.17
N THR A 260 9.77 -15.60 -16.87
CA THR A 260 9.02 -15.94 -18.10
C THR A 260 9.92 -16.55 -19.15
N ILE A 261 11.14 -16.02 -19.33
CA ILE A 261 12.11 -16.52 -20.31
C ILE A 261 12.57 -17.92 -19.91
N VAL A 262 12.96 -18.10 -18.66
CA VAL A 262 13.42 -19.40 -18.12
C VAL A 262 12.32 -20.44 -18.20
N ALA A 263 11.09 -20.12 -17.76
CA ALA A 263 9.95 -21.02 -17.83
C ALA A 263 9.62 -21.42 -19.28
N CYS A 264 9.64 -20.47 -20.22
CA CYS A 264 9.45 -20.76 -21.66
C CYS A 264 10.52 -21.72 -22.21
N VAL A 265 11.79 -21.53 -21.85
CA VAL A 265 12.89 -22.38 -22.30
C VAL A 265 12.76 -23.79 -21.73
N ILE A 266 12.52 -23.90 -20.42
CA ILE A 266 12.37 -25.19 -19.73
C ILE A 266 11.17 -25.95 -20.29
N LEU A 267 10.01 -25.32 -20.45
CA LEU A 267 8.82 -26.00 -20.96
C LEU A 267 8.98 -26.46 -22.41
N LYS A 268 9.65 -25.66 -23.24
CA LYS A 268 9.97 -26.05 -24.62
C LYS A 268 11.01 -27.17 -24.71
N ALA A 269 11.91 -27.27 -23.73
CA ALA A 269 12.95 -28.30 -23.68
C ALA A 269 12.50 -29.60 -23.01
N ALA A 270 11.68 -29.52 -21.95
CA ALA A 270 11.30 -30.65 -21.10
C ALA A 270 10.01 -31.35 -21.57
N THR A 271 9.14 -30.66 -22.32
CA THR A 271 7.84 -31.21 -22.70
C THR A 271 7.53 -31.00 -24.19
N ASN A 272 7.20 -32.09 -24.90
CA ASN A 272 6.59 -32.05 -26.24
C ASN A 272 5.09 -31.68 -26.15
N LEU A 273 4.71 -30.78 -25.22
CA LEU A 273 3.30 -30.51 -24.88
C LEU A 273 2.60 -29.50 -25.80
N GLY A 274 3.20 -29.10 -26.93
CA GLY A 274 2.54 -28.23 -27.91
C GLY A 274 1.94 -26.96 -27.29
N SER A 275 0.62 -26.81 -27.35
CA SER A 275 -0.12 -25.63 -26.86
C SER A 275 -0.33 -25.59 -25.34
N ASP A 276 -0.36 -26.73 -24.66
CA ASP A 276 -0.70 -26.81 -23.22
C ASP A 276 0.46 -26.34 -22.33
N ALA A 277 1.69 -26.39 -22.85
CA ALA A 277 2.87 -25.85 -22.19
C ALA A 277 2.76 -24.34 -21.93
N TYR A 278 2.12 -23.58 -22.83
CA TYR A 278 1.92 -22.14 -22.66
C TYR A 278 0.94 -21.83 -21.52
N PHE A 279 -0.07 -22.67 -21.34
CA PHE A 279 -1.04 -22.50 -20.26
C PHE A 279 -0.41 -22.73 -18.89
N VAL A 280 0.40 -23.79 -18.75
CA VAL A 280 1.16 -24.07 -17.53
C VAL A 280 2.18 -22.96 -17.24
N ALA A 281 2.90 -22.48 -18.27
CA ALA A 281 3.80 -21.34 -18.13
C ALA A 281 3.09 -20.09 -17.61
N ALA A 282 1.91 -19.78 -18.19
CA ALA A 282 1.15 -18.59 -17.85
C ALA A 282 0.65 -18.63 -16.41
N ILE A 283 0.15 -19.78 -15.93
CA ILE A 283 -0.27 -19.94 -14.54
C ILE A 283 0.91 -19.83 -13.58
N ALA A 284 2.04 -20.48 -13.89
CA ALA A 284 3.23 -20.42 -13.05
C ALA A 284 3.78 -18.98 -12.95
N TRP A 285 3.77 -18.24 -14.07
CA TRP A 285 4.16 -16.83 -14.12
C TRP A 285 3.20 -15.93 -13.34
N LEU A 286 1.88 -16.16 -13.47
CA LEU A 286 0.86 -15.43 -12.73
C LEU A 286 1.04 -15.62 -11.21
N LEU A 287 1.22 -16.87 -10.78
CA LEU A 287 1.47 -17.20 -9.37
C LEU A 287 2.73 -16.51 -8.86
N LEU A 288 3.81 -16.51 -9.64
CA LEU A 288 5.04 -15.83 -9.26
C LEU A 288 4.83 -14.32 -9.09
N ILE A 289 4.15 -13.66 -10.03
CA ILE A 289 3.87 -12.22 -9.92
C ILE A 289 3.05 -11.90 -8.68
N ILE A 290 2.05 -12.73 -8.35
CA ILE A 290 1.24 -12.55 -7.14
C ILE A 290 2.13 -12.66 -5.89
N VAL A 291 2.98 -13.68 -5.81
CA VAL A 291 3.88 -13.87 -4.66
C VAL A 291 4.89 -12.73 -4.57
N LEU A 292 5.58 -12.37 -5.64
CA LEU A 292 6.55 -11.28 -5.65
C LEU A 292 5.91 -9.93 -5.32
N GLY A 293 4.73 -9.65 -5.90
CA GLY A 293 3.98 -8.43 -5.61
C GLY A 293 3.60 -8.33 -4.14
N TYR A 294 3.20 -9.45 -3.53
CA TYR A 294 2.92 -9.51 -2.09
C TYR A 294 4.19 -9.28 -1.26
N LEU A 295 5.31 -9.94 -1.57
CA LEU A 295 6.58 -9.73 -0.87
C LEU A 295 7.03 -8.27 -0.92
N VAL A 296 6.95 -7.66 -2.10
CA VAL A 296 7.28 -6.24 -2.30
C VAL A 296 6.34 -5.33 -1.52
N HIS A 297 5.04 -5.60 -1.52
CA HIS A 297 4.08 -4.82 -0.74
C HIS A 297 4.41 -4.84 0.76
N VAL A 298 4.77 -6.01 1.30
CA VAL A 298 5.20 -6.11 2.72
C VAL A 298 6.50 -5.33 2.93
N LEU A 299 7.47 -5.48 2.04
CA LEU A 299 8.78 -4.84 2.15
C LEU A 299 8.69 -3.30 2.06
N ASP A 300 7.84 -2.76 1.19
CA ASP A 300 7.56 -1.31 1.07
C ASP A 300 7.04 -0.74 2.40
N ASN A 301 6.08 -1.42 3.03
CA ASN A 301 5.55 -1.02 4.35
C ASN A 301 6.61 -1.11 5.46
N VAL A 302 7.50 -2.10 5.40
CA VAL A 302 8.63 -2.22 6.35
C VAL A 302 9.61 -1.05 6.17
N ILE A 303 9.97 -0.69 4.94
CA ILE A 303 10.87 0.43 4.63
C ILE A 303 10.30 1.74 5.18
N ASP A 304 9.02 2.01 4.94
CA ASP A 304 8.33 3.20 5.47
C ASP A 304 8.30 3.21 6.99
N THR A 305 8.10 2.06 7.63
CA THR A 305 8.12 1.96 9.09
C THR A 305 9.52 2.25 9.65
N ILE A 306 10.56 1.66 9.08
CA ILE A 306 11.95 1.88 9.52
C ILE A 306 12.32 3.35 9.37
N TYR A 307 11.89 3.98 8.27
CA TYR A 307 12.06 5.42 8.08
C TYR A 307 11.41 6.24 9.21
N VAL A 308 10.17 5.93 9.58
CA VAL A 308 9.49 6.63 10.69
C VAL A 308 10.20 6.38 12.01
N CYS A 309 10.64 5.16 12.28
CA CYS A 309 11.40 4.83 13.49
C CYS A 309 12.71 5.62 13.56
N TYR A 310 13.49 5.65 12.49
CA TYR A 310 14.70 6.45 12.37
C TYR A 310 14.42 7.95 12.56
N ALA A 311 13.36 8.47 11.96
CA ALA A 311 13.01 9.89 12.09
C ALA A 311 12.62 10.26 13.53
N ILE A 312 11.92 9.37 14.26
CA ILE A 312 11.60 9.55 15.68
C ILE A 312 12.87 9.51 16.54
N ASP A 313 13.73 8.51 16.32
CA ASP A 313 14.98 8.32 17.06
C ASP A 313 15.90 9.54 16.92
N ARG A 314 16.02 10.05 15.69
CA ARG A 314 16.78 11.26 15.38
C ARG A 314 16.17 12.52 16.01
N ASP A 315 14.85 12.67 16.04
CA ASP A 315 14.20 13.82 16.70
C ASP A 315 14.38 13.78 18.23
N ARG A 316 14.57 12.59 18.83
CA ARG A 316 14.91 12.40 20.25
C ARG A 316 16.40 12.56 20.57
N GLY A 317 17.26 12.48 19.55
CA GLY A 317 18.72 12.46 19.73
C GLY A 317 19.23 11.13 20.28
N GLU A 318 18.45 10.06 20.11
CA GLU A 318 18.81 8.69 20.51
C GLU A 318 19.28 7.89 19.27
N VAL A 319 20.09 6.84 19.52
CA VAL A 319 20.52 5.90 18.48
C VAL A 319 20.24 4.48 18.99
N CYS A 320 19.08 3.94 18.62
CA CYS A 320 18.66 2.60 19.03
C CYS A 320 19.32 1.50 18.16
N LYS A 321 19.52 1.76 16.87
CA LYS A 321 20.12 0.81 15.90
C LYS A 321 21.13 1.52 15.01
N GLN A 322 22.41 1.24 15.22
CA GLN A 322 23.49 1.93 14.52
C GLN A 322 23.50 1.63 13.01
N ASP A 323 23.29 0.36 12.62
CA ASP A 323 23.22 -0.07 11.22
C ASP A 323 22.18 0.70 10.40
N VAL A 324 21.05 1.06 11.02
CA VAL A 324 20.00 1.84 10.36
C VAL A 324 20.43 3.29 10.20
N HIS A 325 21.04 3.89 11.23
CA HIS A 325 21.53 5.28 11.16
C HIS A 325 22.62 5.45 10.11
N GLU A 326 23.55 4.50 9.97
CA GLU A 326 24.62 4.53 8.97
C GLU A 326 24.06 4.64 7.53
N VAL A 327 22.98 3.91 7.24
CA VAL A 327 22.33 3.97 5.94
C VAL A 327 21.50 5.25 5.78
N TYR A 328 20.66 5.59 6.76
CA TYR A 328 19.66 6.66 6.63
C TYR A 328 20.23 8.08 6.80
N VAL A 329 21.46 8.24 7.31
CA VAL A 329 22.17 9.54 7.34
C VAL A 329 22.43 10.10 5.94
N HIS A 330 22.55 9.24 4.93
CA HIS A 330 22.81 9.63 3.54
C HIS A 330 21.57 10.19 2.81
N LEU A 331 20.41 10.21 3.47
CA LEU A 331 19.18 10.72 2.87
C LEU A 331 19.20 12.25 2.67
N PRO A 332 18.63 12.76 1.57
CA PRO A 332 18.58 14.21 1.32
C PRO A 332 17.72 14.91 2.38
N ILE A 333 18.35 15.76 3.20
CA ILE A 333 17.68 16.52 4.25
C ILE A 333 17.04 17.79 3.65
N SER A 334 15.84 18.14 4.12
CA SER A 334 15.16 19.39 3.78
C SER A 334 15.99 20.64 4.14
N ARG A 335 15.98 21.67 3.29
CA ARG A 335 16.73 22.93 3.48
C ARG A 335 16.41 23.66 4.80
N SER A 336 15.22 23.45 5.38
CA SER A 336 14.85 24.05 6.68
C SER A 336 15.69 23.53 7.83
N LEU A 337 16.09 22.24 7.81
CA LEU A 337 16.99 21.66 8.79
C LEU A 337 18.42 22.21 8.65
N ARG A 338 18.86 22.46 7.40
CA ARG A 338 20.15 23.10 7.12
C ARG A 338 20.23 24.49 7.77
N GLN A 339 19.16 25.28 7.72
CA GLN A 339 19.11 26.57 8.42
C GLN A 339 19.10 26.41 9.94
N SER A 340 18.32 25.49 10.52
CA SER A 340 18.29 25.29 11.98
C SER A 340 19.63 24.80 12.55
N ASN A 341 20.34 23.92 11.82
CA ASN A 341 21.66 23.44 12.22
C ASN A 341 22.72 24.53 12.10
N ILE A 342 22.67 25.35 11.04
CA ILE A 342 23.57 26.51 10.87
C ILE A 342 23.37 27.53 12.00
N THR A 343 22.12 27.82 12.38
CA THR A 343 21.83 28.74 13.50
C THR A 343 22.30 28.17 14.84
N ARG A 344 22.24 26.84 15.03
CA ARG A 344 22.73 26.18 16.25
C ARG A 344 24.26 26.12 16.33
N THR A 345 24.95 26.04 15.19
CA THR A 345 26.43 26.08 15.12
C THR A 345 27.02 27.49 15.16
N LEU A 346 26.24 28.52 14.82
CA LEU A 346 26.66 29.93 14.93
C LEU A 346 26.35 30.54 16.30
N GLY A 347 25.63 29.82 17.17
CA GLY A 347 25.27 30.23 18.53
C GLY A 347 26.06 29.53 19.64
N VAL A 348 27.20 28.90 19.31
CA VAL A 348 28.17 28.33 20.26
C VAL A 348 29.47 29.10 20.19
#